data_AF-A0A967WA55-F1
#
_entry.id   AF-A0A967WA55-F1
#
_cell.length_a   1.000
_cell.length_b   1.000
_cell.length_c   1.000
_cell.angle_alpha   90.00
_cell.angle_beta   90.00
_cell.angle_gamma   90.00
#
_symmetry.space_group_name_H-M   'P 1'
#
loop_
_entity.id
_entity.type
_entity.pdbx_description
1 polymer ?
#
loop_
_entity_poly.entity_id
_entity_poly.type
_entity_poly.pdbx_seq_one_letter_code
_entity_poly.pdbx_strand_id
1 'polypeptide(L)'
;AESALGKVDELLARRRGGVEQDYLPKSLESAAQMLPDAHWVLISVPGRYAAGVSRQALRLGRNVFLYSDNVSLEEEVSLKQMAAERGLLVMGPDCGTAIVNGVGLGFANKVRRGSIGLVAASGTGLQQVSARIHQLGGGITHALGTPAGAIFQRRWAR
;
A
#
# COMPACT_ATOMS: atom_id res chain seq x y z
N ALA A 1 36.12 5.63 24.61
CA ALA A 1 35.02 6.60 24.40
C ALA A 1 35.27 7.49 23.17
N GLU A 2 36.46 8.08 23.03
CA GLU A 2 36.82 8.93 21.87
C GLU A 2 36.68 8.26 20.50
N SER A 3 37.08 7.00 20.37
CA SER A 3 36.93 6.25 19.10
C SER A 3 35.47 6.06 18.68
N ALA A 4 34.53 5.96 19.63
CA ALA A 4 33.11 5.83 19.34
C ALA A 4 32.50 7.17 18.93
N LEU A 5 32.91 8.27 19.58
CA LEU A 5 32.49 9.63 19.23
C LEU A 5 33.01 10.03 17.85
N GLY A 6 34.28 9.73 17.53
CA GLY A 6 34.83 9.97 16.20
C GLY A 6 34.10 9.21 15.08
N LYS A 7 33.61 7.99 15.38
CA LYS A 7 32.80 7.20 14.42
C LYS A 7 31.42 7.82 14.20
N VAL A 8 30.83 8.40 15.25
CA VAL A 8 29.55 9.12 15.16
C VAL A 8 29.71 10.40 14.36
N ASP A 9 30.77 11.17 14.61
CA ASP A 9 31.07 12.40 13.86
C ASP A 9 31.35 12.10 12.38
N GLU A 10 32.05 11.00 12.07
CA GLU A 10 32.27 10.56 10.69
C GLU A 10 30.95 10.19 9.98
N LEU A 11 30.03 9.53 10.69
CA LEU A 11 28.70 9.18 10.16
C LEU A 11 27.77 10.39 10.01
N LEU A 12 27.90 11.40 10.87
CA LEU A 12 27.13 12.65 10.81
C LEU A 12 27.70 13.62 9.76
N ALA A 13 29.03 13.68 9.61
CA ALA A 13 29.73 14.50 8.61
C ALA A 13 29.65 13.89 7.20
N ARG A 14 29.34 12.59 7.09
CA ARG A 14 28.82 11.98 5.85
C ARG A 14 27.47 12.61 5.53
N ARG A 15 27.51 13.80 4.92
CA ARG A 15 26.41 14.31 4.12
C ARG A 15 26.08 13.18 3.15
N ARG A 16 24.90 12.55 3.31
CA ARG A 16 24.35 11.67 2.28
C ARG A 16 24.51 12.44 0.99
N GLY A 17 25.37 11.95 0.08
CA GLY A 17 25.65 12.61 -1.18
C GLY A 17 24.31 13.06 -1.74
N GLY A 18 24.21 14.36 -2.05
CA GLY A 18 22.94 14.97 -2.44
C GLY A 18 22.24 14.02 -3.38
N VAL A 19 21.11 13.48 -2.96
CA VAL A 19 20.29 12.64 -3.83
C VAL A 19 20.02 13.56 -5.00
N GLU A 20 20.59 13.23 -6.16
CA GLU A 20 20.18 13.83 -7.42
C GLU A 20 18.66 13.64 -7.43
N GLN A 21 17.91 14.71 -7.16
CA GLN A 21 16.48 14.58 -6.98
C GLN A 21 15.92 14.34 -8.37
N ASP A 22 15.80 13.06 -8.73
CA ASP A 22 14.93 12.62 -9.80
C ASP A 22 13.63 13.40 -9.67
N TYR A 23 13.20 14.02 -10.78
CA TYR A 23 12.05 14.92 -10.79
C TYR A 23 10.87 14.27 -10.06
N LEU A 24 10.41 14.91 -8.98
CA LEU A 24 9.24 14.42 -8.23
C LEU A 24 7.97 14.99 -8.88
N PRO A 25 7.12 14.13 -9.48
CA PRO A 25 5.88 14.59 -10.10
C PRO A 25 4.96 15.24 -9.07
N LYS A 26 4.33 16.34 -9.45
CA LYS A 26 3.40 17.10 -8.58
C LYS A 26 1.94 16.73 -8.80
N SER A 27 1.65 15.80 -9.71
CA SER A 27 0.31 15.31 -9.99
C SER A 27 0.31 13.80 -10.24
N LEU A 28 -0.84 13.15 -10.06
CA LEU A 28 -0.97 11.73 -10.38
C LEU A 28 -0.81 11.46 -11.88
N GLU A 29 -1.24 12.39 -12.73
CA GLU A 29 -1.13 12.27 -14.18
C GLU A 29 0.34 12.26 -14.63
N SER A 30 1.14 13.18 -14.11
CA SER A 30 2.57 13.24 -14.41
C SER A 30 3.30 11.99 -13.89
N ALA A 31 2.96 11.55 -12.67
CA ALA A 31 3.51 10.30 -12.12
C ALA A 31 3.14 9.08 -12.98
N ALA A 32 1.89 8.99 -13.46
CA ALA A 32 1.44 7.89 -14.30
C ALA A 32 2.09 7.89 -15.69
N GLN A 33 2.45 9.05 -16.22
CA GLN A 33 3.21 9.17 -17.47
C GLN A 33 4.67 8.74 -17.29
N MET A 34 5.29 9.10 -16.16
CA MET A 34 6.66 8.69 -15.83
C MET A 34 6.78 7.20 -15.54
N LEU A 35 5.74 6.60 -14.94
CA LEU A 35 5.69 5.19 -14.59
C LEU A 35 4.44 4.53 -15.20
N PRO A 36 4.42 4.30 -16.53
CA PRO A 36 3.26 3.74 -17.22
C PRO A 36 2.90 2.33 -16.75
N ASP A 37 3.90 1.56 -16.32
CA ASP A 37 3.74 0.17 -15.85
C ASP A 37 3.32 0.07 -14.37
N ALA A 38 3.23 1.19 -13.65
CA ALA A 38 2.77 1.19 -12.27
C ALA A 38 1.27 0.90 -12.21
N HIS A 39 0.88 -0.24 -11.62
CA HIS A 39 -0.52 -0.66 -11.51
C HIS A 39 -1.23 -0.22 -10.23
N TRP A 40 -0.48 0.26 -9.23
CA TRP A 40 -1.00 0.60 -7.89
C TRP A 40 -0.66 2.04 -7.53
N VAL A 41 -1.60 2.68 -6.83
CA VAL A 41 -1.41 3.98 -6.17
C VAL A 41 -1.66 3.80 -4.68
N LEU A 42 -0.66 4.15 -3.87
CA LEU A 42 -0.78 4.22 -2.41
C LEU A 42 -1.19 5.64 -2.01
N ILE A 43 -2.30 5.77 -1.27
CA ILE A 43 -2.87 7.05 -0.87
C ILE A 43 -2.83 7.15 0.66
N SER A 44 -2.09 8.14 1.15
CA SER A 44 -1.91 8.46 2.58
C SER A 44 -2.04 9.97 2.85
N VAL A 45 -2.98 10.62 2.16
CA VAL A 45 -3.32 12.05 2.35
C VAL A 45 -4.36 12.22 3.47
N PRO A 46 -4.63 13.44 3.99
CA PRO A 46 -5.72 13.65 4.93
C PRO A 46 -7.07 13.15 4.39
N GLY A 47 -7.89 12.50 5.22
CA GLY A 47 -9.13 11.80 4.82
C GLY A 47 -10.09 12.62 3.95
N ARG A 48 -10.24 13.93 4.24
CA ARG A 48 -11.07 14.85 3.43
C ARG A 48 -10.68 14.95 1.95
N TYR A 49 -9.46 14.54 1.57
CA TYR A 49 -8.98 14.54 0.19
C TYR A 49 -8.86 13.13 -0.40
N ALA A 50 -8.85 12.11 0.45
CA ALA A 50 -8.56 10.72 0.08
C ALA A 50 -9.50 10.20 -1.01
N ALA A 51 -10.80 10.46 -0.90
CA ALA A 51 -11.77 10.03 -1.90
C ALA A 51 -11.53 10.69 -3.27
N GLY A 52 -11.24 12.00 -3.28
CA GLY A 52 -10.93 12.74 -4.51
C GLY A 52 -9.71 12.19 -5.24
N VAL A 53 -8.62 11.98 -4.50
CA VAL A 53 -7.37 11.41 -5.04
C VAL A 53 -7.59 9.96 -5.51
N SER A 54 -8.38 9.17 -4.78
CA SER A 54 -8.73 7.79 -5.17
C SER A 54 -9.49 7.75 -6.50
N ARG A 55 -10.45 8.66 -6.70
CA ARG A 55 -11.18 8.77 -7.99
C ARG A 55 -10.25 9.12 -9.14
N GLN A 56 -9.26 9.99 -8.92
CA GLN A 56 -8.26 10.32 -9.94
C GLN A 56 -7.42 9.10 -10.32
N ALA A 57 -6.91 8.36 -9.33
CA ALA A 57 -6.16 7.12 -9.57
C ALA A 57 -6.99 6.08 -10.36
N LEU A 58 -8.26 5.89 -10.01
CA LEU A 58 -9.16 4.99 -10.72
C LEU A 58 -9.45 5.44 -12.17
N ARG A 59 -9.56 6.76 -12.42
CA ARG A 59 -9.69 7.31 -13.80
C ARG A 59 -8.45 7.04 -14.64
N LEU A 60 -7.28 7.02 -14.02
CA LEU A 60 -6.00 6.68 -14.65
C LEU A 60 -5.78 5.15 -14.80
N GLY A 61 -6.80 4.34 -14.51
CA GLY A 61 -6.71 2.89 -14.67
C GLY A 61 -5.82 2.21 -13.62
N ARG A 62 -5.67 2.81 -12.44
CA ARG A 62 -4.79 2.29 -11.37
C ARG A 62 -5.59 1.70 -10.22
N ASN A 63 -5.11 0.60 -9.66
CA ASN A 63 -5.61 0.05 -8.40
C ASN A 63 -5.23 0.97 -7.24
N VAL A 64 -6.04 0.99 -6.20
CA VAL A 64 -5.86 1.88 -5.06
C VAL A 64 -5.61 1.09 -3.79
N PHE A 65 -4.54 1.42 -3.09
CA PHE A 65 -4.33 1.09 -1.68
C PHE A 65 -4.56 2.37 -0.87
N LEU A 66 -5.70 2.42 -0.19
CA LEU A 66 -6.15 3.57 0.57
C LEU A 66 -5.84 3.37 2.04
N TYR A 67 -4.68 3.88 2.43
CA TYR A 67 -4.21 3.88 3.81
C TYR A 67 -4.94 4.91 4.66
N SER A 68 -5.29 6.06 4.06
CA SER A 68 -6.01 7.14 4.75
C SER A 68 -7.31 6.65 5.40
N ASP A 69 -7.58 7.17 6.59
CA ASP A 69 -8.83 7.01 7.32
C ASP A 69 -9.80 8.17 7.02
N ASN A 70 -10.93 8.18 7.73
CA ASN A 70 -11.88 9.29 7.75
C ASN A 70 -12.46 9.64 6.37
N VAL A 71 -12.78 8.59 5.61
CA VAL A 71 -13.56 8.62 4.37
C VAL A 71 -14.96 8.09 4.67
N SER A 72 -16.01 8.72 4.17
CA SER A 72 -17.37 8.30 4.50
C SER A 72 -17.72 6.93 3.91
N LEU A 73 -18.70 6.25 4.49
CA LEU A 73 -19.16 4.95 3.96
C LEU A 73 -19.69 5.09 2.53
N GLU A 74 -20.40 6.17 2.23
CA GLU A 74 -20.92 6.47 0.90
C GLU A 74 -19.79 6.66 -0.11
N GLU A 75 -18.72 7.34 0.28
CA GLU A 75 -17.53 7.49 -0.54
C GLU A 75 -16.82 6.15 -0.76
N GLU A 76 -16.64 5.33 0.28
CA GLU A 76 -16.09 3.97 0.17
C GLU A 76 -16.90 3.13 -0.83
N VAL A 77 -18.23 3.09 -0.68
CA VAL A 77 -19.15 2.37 -1.57
C VAL A 77 -18.97 2.84 -3.00
N SER A 78 -19.00 4.16 -3.22
CA SER A 78 -18.87 4.76 -4.54
C SER A 78 -17.52 4.46 -5.20
N LEU A 79 -16.42 4.49 -4.43
CA LEU A 79 -15.08 4.15 -4.92
C LEU A 79 -15.00 2.69 -5.32
N LYS A 80 -15.53 1.78 -4.50
CA LYS A 80 -15.55 0.35 -4.79
C LYS A 80 -16.44 0.05 -6.01
N GLN A 81 -17.61 0.67 -6.15
CA GLN A 81 -18.44 0.49 -7.34
C GLN A 81 -17.70 0.93 -8.61
N MET A 82 -17.11 2.13 -8.59
CA MET A 82 -16.32 2.65 -9.70
C MET A 82 -15.14 1.74 -10.06
N ALA A 83 -14.44 1.20 -9.06
CA ALA A 83 -13.35 0.26 -9.30
C ALA A 83 -13.85 -1.04 -9.93
N ALA A 84 -14.96 -1.60 -9.44
CA ALA A 84 -15.54 -2.82 -9.97
C ALA A 84 -15.97 -2.69 -11.44
N GLU A 85 -16.61 -1.57 -11.80
CA GLU A 85 -16.98 -1.24 -13.18
C GLU A 85 -15.77 -1.18 -14.12
N ARG A 86 -14.61 -0.76 -13.60
CA ARG A 86 -13.36 -0.63 -14.36
C ARG A 86 -12.45 -1.86 -14.30
N GLY A 87 -12.85 -2.90 -13.57
CA GLY A 87 -11.99 -4.06 -13.35
C GLY A 87 -10.75 -3.75 -12.49
N LEU A 88 -10.84 -2.74 -11.62
CA LEU A 88 -9.80 -2.31 -10.69
C LEU A 88 -10.15 -2.70 -9.25
N LEU A 89 -9.15 -2.59 -8.39
CA LEU A 89 -9.22 -2.91 -6.97
C LEU A 89 -9.06 -1.66 -6.12
N VAL A 90 -9.81 -1.58 -5.02
CA VAL A 90 -9.64 -0.58 -3.95
C VAL A 90 -9.54 -1.32 -2.62
N MET A 91 -8.37 -1.24 -1.97
CA MET A 91 -8.15 -1.72 -0.60
C MET A 91 -8.26 -0.53 0.35
N GLY A 92 -9.32 -0.46 1.14
CA GLY A 92 -9.54 0.62 2.11
C GLY A 92 -10.95 1.22 2.03
N PRO A 93 -11.22 2.33 2.74
CA PRO A 93 -10.27 3.16 3.52
C PRO A 93 -9.68 2.45 4.74
N ASP A 94 -8.72 3.08 5.42
CA ASP A 94 -8.07 2.52 6.63
C ASP A 94 -7.42 1.14 6.41
N CYS A 95 -6.86 0.92 5.21
CA CYS A 95 -6.12 -0.31 4.93
C CYS A 95 -4.66 -0.15 5.37
N GLY A 96 -4.32 -0.70 6.55
CA GLY A 96 -2.98 -0.57 7.11
C GLY A 96 -1.92 -1.51 6.52
N THR A 97 -2.32 -2.65 5.93
CA THR A 97 -1.39 -3.72 5.54
C THR A 97 -1.83 -4.42 4.26
N ALA A 98 -0.93 -4.52 3.29
CA ALA A 98 -1.04 -5.50 2.21
C ALA A 98 0.33 -6.00 1.73
N ILE A 99 0.33 -7.16 1.07
CA ILE A 99 1.46 -7.73 0.33
C ILE A 99 0.92 -8.12 -1.05
N VAL A 100 1.32 -7.41 -2.10
CA VAL A 100 0.90 -7.67 -3.47
C VAL A 100 2.09 -8.17 -4.27
N ASN A 101 2.03 -9.41 -4.76
CA ASN A 101 3.12 -10.06 -5.47
C ASN A 101 4.49 -9.97 -4.74
N GLY A 102 4.46 -10.07 -3.41
CA GLY A 102 5.66 -9.95 -2.56
C GLY A 102 6.08 -8.52 -2.22
N VAL A 103 5.43 -7.50 -2.79
CA VAL A 103 5.66 -6.09 -2.45
C VAL A 103 4.76 -5.70 -1.29
N GLY A 104 5.36 -5.21 -0.19
CA GLY A 104 4.61 -4.69 0.96
C GLY A 104 4.04 -3.30 0.70
N LEU A 105 2.78 -3.09 1.08
CA LEU A 105 2.10 -1.79 1.06
C LEU A 105 1.63 -1.45 2.48
N GLY A 106 1.92 -0.21 2.92
CA GLY A 106 1.71 0.20 4.31
C GLY A 106 2.65 -0.55 5.27
N PHE A 107 2.12 -1.01 6.40
CA PHE A 107 2.87 -1.81 7.35
C PHE A 107 2.87 -3.28 6.93
N ALA A 108 3.95 -3.76 6.33
CA ALA A 108 4.07 -5.14 5.85
C ALA A 108 5.35 -5.82 6.32
N ASN A 109 5.28 -7.15 6.48
CA ASN A 109 6.42 -7.98 6.83
C ASN A 109 7.08 -8.55 5.56
N LYS A 110 8.41 -8.61 5.54
CA LYS A 110 9.13 -9.40 4.53
C LYS A 110 8.94 -10.89 4.83
N VAL A 111 8.12 -11.55 4.04
CA VAL A 111 7.79 -12.98 4.19
C VAL A 111 8.23 -13.76 2.95
N ARG A 112 8.21 -15.10 3.06
CA ARG A 112 8.60 -15.98 1.96
C ARG A 112 7.52 -15.96 0.88
N ARG A 113 7.92 -16.00 -0.40
CA ARG A 113 7.00 -16.32 -1.50
C ARG A 113 6.58 -17.79 -1.39
N GLY A 114 5.34 -18.08 -1.72
CA GLY A 114 4.80 -19.45 -1.73
C GLY A 114 3.36 -19.44 -2.27
N SER A 115 2.59 -20.48 -1.98
CA SER A 115 1.27 -20.73 -2.57
C SER A 115 0.07 -20.22 -1.76
N ILE A 116 0.28 -19.67 -0.56
CA ILE A 116 -0.81 -19.28 0.34
C ILE A 116 -1.29 -17.86 0.04
N GLY A 117 -2.58 -17.69 -0.29
CA GLY A 117 -3.23 -16.38 -0.40
C GLY A 117 -3.94 -16.02 0.90
N LEU A 118 -3.81 -14.77 1.34
CA LEU A 118 -4.45 -14.24 2.55
C LEU A 118 -5.33 -13.04 2.22
N VAL A 119 -6.48 -12.96 2.87
CA VAL A 119 -7.34 -11.78 2.90
C VAL A 119 -7.80 -11.60 4.34
N ALA A 120 -7.71 -10.38 4.86
CA ALA A 120 -8.12 -10.11 6.25
C ALA A 120 -8.66 -8.70 6.44
N ALA A 121 -9.68 -8.58 7.28
CA ALA A 121 -10.26 -7.31 7.72
C ALA A 121 -9.51 -6.68 8.92
N SER A 122 -8.27 -7.09 9.16
CA SER A 122 -7.42 -6.64 10.26
C SER A 122 -5.97 -6.55 9.80
N GLY A 123 -5.37 -5.37 9.89
CA GLY A 123 -3.98 -5.15 9.49
C GLY A 123 -2.98 -5.95 10.32
N THR A 124 -3.01 -5.80 11.64
CA THR A 124 -2.12 -6.54 12.56
C THR A 124 -2.41 -8.04 12.57
N GLY A 125 -3.67 -8.45 12.39
CA GLY A 125 -4.04 -9.85 12.20
C GLY A 125 -3.38 -10.44 10.95
N LEU A 126 -3.46 -9.73 9.82
CA LEU A 126 -2.81 -10.12 8.57
C LEU A 126 -1.28 -10.24 8.73
N GLN A 127 -0.67 -9.27 9.41
CA GLN A 127 0.76 -9.29 9.73
C GLN A 127 1.12 -10.53 10.56
N GLN A 128 0.38 -10.81 11.62
CA GLN A 128 0.68 -11.92 12.53
C GLN A 128 0.53 -13.28 11.83
N VAL A 129 -0.56 -13.48 11.07
CA VAL A 129 -0.76 -14.70 10.29
C VAL A 129 0.35 -14.84 9.24
N SER A 130 0.71 -13.76 8.56
CA SER A 130 1.78 -13.80 7.55
C SER A 130 3.14 -14.19 8.14
N ALA A 131 3.48 -13.65 9.31
CA ALA A 131 4.70 -13.96 10.02
C ALA A 131 4.72 -15.41 10.52
N ARG A 132 3.59 -15.92 11.03
CA ARG A 132 3.47 -17.32 11.47
C ARG A 132 3.58 -18.31 10.31
N ILE A 133 2.91 -18.07 9.19
CA ILE A 133 3.08 -18.89 7.98
C ILE A 133 4.54 -18.94 7.56
N HIS A 134 5.22 -17.78 7.56
CA HIS A 134 6.64 -17.76 7.31
C HIS A 134 7.34 -18.65 8.34
N GLN A 135 7.24 -18.41 9.64
CA GLN A 135 7.97 -19.21 10.65
C GLN A 135 7.74 -20.73 10.54
N LEU A 136 6.56 -21.18 10.11
CA LEU A 136 6.23 -22.58 9.87
C LEU A 136 6.75 -23.17 8.54
N GLY A 137 7.57 -22.42 7.79
CA GLY A 137 8.15 -22.84 6.50
C GLY A 137 7.26 -22.57 5.28
N GLY A 138 6.02 -22.11 5.45
CA GLY A 138 5.12 -21.75 4.35
C GLY A 138 5.46 -20.42 3.68
N GLY A 139 4.87 -20.15 2.52
CA GLY A 139 5.06 -18.89 1.81
C GLY A 139 3.77 -18.34 1.23
N ILE A 140 3.76 -17.03 1.00
CA ILE A 140 2.56 -16.26 0.67
C ILE A 140 2.64 -15.76 -0.78
N THR A 141 1.53 -15.89 -1.52
CA THR A 141 1.32 -15.26 -2.84
C THR A 141 0.92 -13.81 -2.69
N HIS A 142 -0.12 -13.54 -1.90
CA HIS A 142 -0.68 -12.21 -1.67
C HIS A 142 -1.26 -12.18 -0.26
N ALA A 143 -1.23 -11.01 0.37
CA ALA A 143 -1.91 -10.74 1.62
C ALA A 143 -2.67 -9.42 1.45
N LEU A 144 -4.00 -9.47 1.31
CA LEU A 144 -4.79 -8.31 0.93
C LEU A 144 -5.59 -7.84 2.14
N GLY A 145 -5.30 -6.64 2.62
CA GLY A 145 -6.03 -6.02 3.71
C GLY A 145 -7.35 -5.42 3.20
N THR A 146 -8.42 -5.67 3.94
CA THR A 146 -9.69 -4.95 3.79
C THR A 146 -9.97 -4.16 5.07
N PRO A 147 -10.70 -3.03 5.03
CA PRO A 147 -11.13 -2.38 6.25
C PRO A 147 -11.99 -3.30 7.12
N ALA A 148 -12.03 -3.04 8.43
CA ALA A 148 -12.86 -3.78 9.39
C ALA A 148 -14.37 -3.64 9.09
N GLY A 149 -14.81 -2.55 8.46
CA GLY A 149 -16.20 -2.30 8.04
C GLY A 149 -16.52 -2.71 6.59
N ALA A 150 -15.62 -3.42 5.91
CA ALA A 150 -15.64 -3.54 4.45
C ALA A 150 -16.91 -4.20 3.88
N ILE A 151 -17.50 -3.53 2.89
CA ILE A 151 -18.26 -4.20 1.83
C ILE A 151 -17.26 -4.98 0.96
N PHE A 152 -17.34 -6.30 1.01
CA PHE A 152 -16.48 -7.20 0.26
C PHE A 152 -16.93 -7.28 -1.19
N GLN A 153 -16.07 -6.88 -2.13
CA GLN A 153 -16.32 -7.12 -3.55
C GLN A 153 -16.13 -8.62 -3.85
N ARG A 154 -17.18 -9.30 -4.33
CA ARG A 154 -17.15 -10.74 -4.68
C ARG A 154 -16.12 -11.13 -5.75
N ARG A 155 -15.45 -10.16 -6.39
CA ARG A 155 -14.49 -10.39 -7.48
C ARG A 155 -13.08 -10.74 -7.00
N TRP A 156 -12.74 -10.50 -5.73
CA TRP A 156 -11.41 -10.80 -5.18
C TRP A 156 -11.13 -12.30 -4.95
N ALA A 157 -12.18 -13.13 -4.98
CA ALA A 157 -12.11 -14.56 -4.72
C ALA A 157 -12.13 -15.43 -5.99
N ARG A 158 -12.01 -14.82 -7.18
CA ARG A 158 -11.91 -15.54 -8.46
C ARG A 158 -10.56 -15.33 -9.10
#